data_AF-A0A1M6K3L1-F1
#
_entry.id   AF-A0A1M6K3L1-F1
#
_cell.length_a   1.000
_cell.length_b   1.000
_cell.length_c   1.000
_cell.angle_alpha   90.00
_cell.angle_beta   90.00
_cell.angle_gamma   90.00
#
_symmetry.space_group_name_H-M   'P 1'
#
loop_
_entity.id
_entity.type
_entity.pdbx_description
1 polymer ?
#
loop_
_entity_poly.entity_id
_entity_poly.type
_entity_poly.pdbx_seq_one_letter_code
_entity_poly.pdbx_strand_id
1 'polypeptide(L)'
;MPLTNNDIFKKLRVAHKLRDDDIVKICALVDFKVSKSELGAFFRNENHPKYKACGDQILRNFLNGLIIHLRGPMPEKKNTDNNQKNSK
;
A
#
# COMPACT_ATOMS: atom_id res chain seq x y z
N MET A 1 8.81 3.10 -21.01
CA MET A 1 7.46 3.14 -20.40
C MET A 1 7.56 3.67 -18.98
N PRO A 2 6.61 4.49 -18.51
CA PRO A 2 6.52 4.87 -17.11
C PRO A 2 6.30 3.64 -16.22
N LEU A 3 6.78 3.70 -14.97
CA LEU A 3 6.59 2.64 -13.97
C LEU A 3 5.10 2.49 -13.63
N THR A 4 4.59 1.25 -13.61
CA THR A 4 3.24 0.95 -13.13
C THR A 4 3.23 0.75 -11.63
N ASN A 5 2.04 0.82 -11.01
CA ASN A 5 1.88 0.48 -9.59
C ASN A 5 2.29 -0.95 -9.25
N ASN A 6 2.06 -1.89 -10.17
CA ASN A 6 2.50 -3.27 -10.04
C ASN A 6 4.04 -3.35 -10.01
N ASP A 7 4.72 -2.58 -10.86
CA ASP A 7 6.18 -2.51 -10.88
C ASP A 7 6.74 -1.93 -9.58
N ILE A 8 6.16 -0.82 -9.09
CA ILE A 8 6.56 -0.20 -7.82
C ILE A 8 6.39 -1.21 -6.68
N PHE A 9 5.22 -1.84 -6.60
CA PHE A 9 4.92 -2.80 -5.54
C PHE A 9 5.87 -4.00 -5.60
N LYS A 10 6.11 -4.56 -6.79
CA LYS A 10 7.03 -5.69 -7.00
C LYS A 10 8.47 -5.32 -6.62
N LYS A 11 8.93 -4.12 -6.99
CA LYS A 11 10.27 -3.62 -6.63
C LYS A 11 10.43 -3.47 -5.11
N LEU A 12 9.45 -2.89 -4.43
CA LEU A 12 9.48 -2.72 -2.97
C LEU A 12 9.48 -4.06 -2.23
N ARG A 13 8.67 -5.02 -2.69
CA ARG A 13 8.69 -6.39 -2.16
C ARG A 13 10.08 -7.00 -2.24
N VAL A 14 10.72 -6.92 -3.41
CA VAL A 14 12.06 -7.49 -3.63
C VAL A 14 13.12 -6.74 -2.81
N ALA A 15 13.09 -5.40 -2.82
CA ALA A 15 14.05 -4.56 -2.10
C ALA A 15 14.08 -4.86 -0.59
N HIS A 16 12.91 -5.09 0.01
CA HIS A 16 12.77 -5.42 1.42
C HIS A 16 12.69 -6.92 1.71
N LYS A 17 12.90 -7.79 0.71
CA LYS A 17 12.82 -9.26 0.82
C LYS A 17 11.52 -9.76 1.49
N LEU A 18 10.42 -9.07 1.23
CA LEU A 18 9.12 -9.38 1.82
C LEU A 18 8.50 -10.61 1.16
N ARG A 19 7.97 -11.52 1.97
CA ARG A 19 7.11 -12.61 1.49
C ARG A 19 5.66 -12.14 1.46
N ASP A 20 4.80 -12.89 0.79
CA ASP A 20 3.38 -12.55 0.69
C ASP A 20 2.72 -12.45 2.08
N ASP A 21 3.11 -13.31 3.03
CA ASP A 21 2.70 -13.24 4.44
C ASP A 21 3.07 -11.92 5.11
N ASP A 22 4.25 -11.39 4.80
CA ASP A 22 4.75 -10.16 5.40
C ASP A 22 3.98 -8.96 4.84
N ILE A 23 3.67 -8.97 3.54
CA ILE A 23 2.83 -7.95 2.89
C ILE A 23 1.42 -7.95 3.48
N VAL A 24 0.81 -9.12 3.71
CA VAL A 24 -0.52 -9.22 4.34
C VAL A 24 -0.50 -8.57 5.73
N LYS A 25 0.52 -8.85 6.54
CA LYS A 25 0.69 -8.25 7.87
C LYS A 25 0.90 -6.74 7.80
N ILE A 26 1.71 -6.26 6.84
CA ILE A 26 1.97 -4.83 6.65
C ILE A 26 0.69 -4.08 6.27
N CYS A 27 -0.10 -4.62 5.36
CA CYS A 27 -1.40 -4.04 4.99
C CYS A 27 -2.39 -4.03 6.17
N ALA A 28 -2.36 -5.07 7.03
CA ALA A 28 -3.20 -5.14 8.22
C ALA A 28 -2.90 -4.04 9.26
N LEU A 29 -1.70 -3.43 9.25
CA LEU A 29 -1.34 -2.32 10.15
C LEU A 29 -2.16 -1.04 9.89
N VAL A 30 -2.77 -0.93 8.71
CA VAL A 30 -3.61 0.22 8.31
C VAL A 30 -5.07 -0.21 8.06
N ASP A 31 -5.49 -1.29 8.72
CA ASP A 31 -6.82 -1.91 8.57
C ASP A 31 -7.16 -2.33 7.13
N PHE A 32 -6.15 -2.48 6.27
CA PHE A 32 -6.33 -2.92 4.90
C PHE A 32 -6.13 -4.44 4.79
N LYS A 33 -7.22 -5.17 4.57
CA LYS A 33 -7.18 -6.62 4.39
C LYS A 33 -6.89 -6.96 2.93
N VAL A 34 -5.78 -7.66 2.68
CA VAL A 34 -5.45 -8.23 1.38
C VAL A 34 -5.18 -9.72 1.53
N SER A 35 -5.62 -10.53 0.57
CA SER A 35 -5.35 -11.96 0.56
C SER A 35 -4.07 -12.31 -0.22
N LYS A 36 -3.45 -13.45 0.08
CA LYS A 36 -2.31 -13.96 -0.68
C LYS A 36 -2.64 -14.19 -2.15
N SER A 37 -3.87 -14.63 -2.44
CA SER A 37 -4.35 -14.86 -3.80
C SER A 37 -4.41 -13.57 -4.61
N GLU A 38 -4.86 -12.46 -4.00
CA GLU A 38 -4.86 -11.14 -4.64
C GLU A 38 -3.44 -10.61 -4.87
N LEU A 39 -2.55 -10.77 -3.88
CA LEU A 39 -1.12 -10.43 -4.06
C LEU A 39 -0.51 -11.19 -5.24
N GLY A 40 -0.81 -12.48 -5.33
CA GLY A 40 -0.41 -13.32 -6.46
C GLY A 40 -0.96 -12.84 -7.82
N ALA A 41 -2.07 -12.10 -7.87
CA ALA A 41 -2.58 -11.50 -9.11
C ALA A 41 -1.82 -10.22 -9.50
N PHE A 42 -1.40 -9.41 -8.52
CA PHE A 42 -0.64 -8.17 -8.76
C PHE A 42 0.79 -8.42 -9.24
N PHE A 43 1.42 -9.53 -8.83
CA PHE A 43 2.82 -9.81 -9.15
C PHE A 43 3.03 -10.65 -10.42
N ARG A 44 1.94 -11.08 -11.07
CA ARG A 44 1.97 -11.80 -12.35
C ARG A 44 2.39 -10.86 -13.48
N ASN A 45 2.86 -11.45 -14.58
CA ASN A 45 3.09 -10.71 -15.81
C ASN A 45 1.77 -10.19 -16.38
N GLU A 46 1.81 -9.04 -17.03
CA GLU A 46 0.67 -8.36 -17.64
C GLU A 46 -0.13 -9.25 -18.62
N ASN A 47 0.57 -10.15 -19.33
CA ASN A 47 -0.05 -11.07 -20.29
C ASN A 47 -0.72 -12.30 -19.65
N HIS A 48 -0.68 -12.43 -18.32
CA HIS A 48 -1.24 -13.59 -17.64
C HIS A 48 -2.76 -13.43 -17.46
N PRO A 49 -3.60 -14.46 -17.72
CA PRO A 49 -5.07 -14.34 -17.65
C PRO A 49 -5.62 -13.94 -16.26
N LYS A 50 -4.87 -14.24 -15.21
CA LYS A 50 -5.13 -13.85 -13.80
C LYS A 50 -4.36 -12.61 -13.34
N TYR A 51 -3.76 -11.84 -14.25
CA TYR A 51 -3.12 -10.58 -13.92
C TYR A 51 -4.18 -9.57 -13.48
N LYS A 52 -3.87 -8.80 -12.44
CA LYS A 52 -4.70 -7.68 -12.00
C LYS A 52 -3.82 -6.45 -11.84
N ALA A 53 -4.27 -5.32 -12.38
CA ALA A 53 -3.63 -4.05 -12.14
C ALA A 53 -3.77 -3.65 -10.65
N CYS A 54 -2.68 -3.19 -10.06
CA CYS A 54 -2.64 -2.66 -8.70
C CYS A 54 -3.16 -1.22 -8.73
N GLY A 55 -4.29 -0.98 -8.06
CA GLY A 55 -4.85 0.37 -7.94
C GLY A 55 -4.07 1.24 -6.96
N ASP A 56 -4.15 2.55 -7.13
CA ASP A 56 -3.47 3.53 -6.27
C ASP A 56 -3.82 3.36 -4.79
N GLN A 57 -5.07 2.97 -4.49
CA GLN A 57 -5.53 2.74 -3.12
C GLN A 57 -4.74 1.63 -2.43
N ILE A 58 -4.47 0.54 -3.15
CA ILE A 58 -3.73 -0.63 -2.63
C ILE A 58 -2.29 -0.22 -2.37
N LEU A 59 -1.66 0.43 -3.35
CA LEU A 59 -0.27 0.87 -3.23
C LEU A 59 -0.12 1.89 -2.09
N ARG A 60 -1.04 2.85 -1.95
CA ARG A 60 -1.04 3.83 -0.85
C ARG A 60 -1.14 3.15 0.52
N ASN A 61 -2.09 2.23 0.67
CA ASN A 61 -2.27 1.51 1.94
C ASN A 61 -1.04 0.66 2.27
N PHE A 62 -0.48 -0.03 1.29
CA PHE A 62 0.77 -0.78 1.47
C PHE A 62 1.92 0.15 1.89
N LEU A 63 2.10 1.30 1.25
CA LEU A 63 3.15 2.27 1.60
C LEU A 63 2.97 2.83 3.01
N ASN A 64 1.74 3.17 3.41
CA ASN A 64 1.45 3.60 4.78
C ASN A 64 1.75 2.48 5.79
N GLY A 65 1.34 1.24 5.51
CA GLY A 65 1.70 0.09 6.32
C GLY A 65 3.22 -0.12 6.39
N LEU A 66 3.92 0.06 5.27
CA LEU A 66 5.37 -0.11 5.19
C LEU A 66 6.10 0.95 6.01
N ILE A 67 5.59 2.19 6.03
CA ILE A 67 6.08 3.25 6.91
C ILE A 67 5.95 2.83 8.37
N ILE A 68 4.78 2.33 8.79
CA ILE A 68 4.56 1.87 10.17
C ILE A 68 5.49 0.70 10.50
N HIS A 69 5.66 -0.24 9.57
CA HIS A 69 6.50 -1.41 9.75
C HIS A 69 7.99 -1.06 9.91
N LEU A 70 8.51 -0.09 9.14
CA LEU A 70 9.94 0.24 9.12
C LEU A 70 10.32 1.38 10.08
N ARG A 71 9.40 2.33 10.33
CA ARG A 71 9.68 3.56 11.10
C ARG A 71 8.89 3.64 12.42
N GLY A 72 7.91 2.75 12.62
CA GLY A 72 6.97 2.83 13.74
C GLY A 72 5.73 3.67 13.43
N PRO A 73 4.72 3.64 14.32
CA PRO A 73 3.48 4.39 14.14
C PRO A 73 3.77 5.88 14.04
N MET A 74 3.20 6.53 13.03
CA MET A 74 3.31 7.98 12.89
C MET A 74 2.58 8.65 14.06
N PRO A 75 3.15 9.69 14.69
CA PRO A 75 2.46 10.43 15.74
C PRO A 75 1.12 10.95 15.19
N GLU A 76 0.09 10.92 16.04
CA GLU A 76 -1.26 11.36 15.65
C GLU A 76 -1.18 12.74 14.99
N LYS A 77 -1.69 12.80 13.76
CA LYS A 77 -1.77 14.04 13.02
C LYS A 77 -2.78 14.92 13.76
N LYS A 78 -2.31 15.90 14.54
CA LYS A 78 -3.18 16.93 15.10
C LYS A 78 -3.96 17.55 13.94
N ASN A 79 -5.26 17.29 13.88
CA ASN A 79 -6.15 18.04 13.00
C ASN A 79 -6.09 19.49 13.46
N THR A 80 -5.34 20.32 12.75
CA THR A 80 -5.57 21.76 12.76
C THR A 80 -6.88 21.98 12.01
N ASP A 81 -7.99 21.85 12.74
CA ASP A 81 -9.29 22.36 12.36
C ASP A 81 -9.17 23.87 12.18
N ASN A 82 -8.80 24.30 10.97
CA ASN A 82 -9.04 25.66 10.52
C ASN A 82 -10.54 25.80 10.28
N ASN A 83 -11.28 25.94 11.38
CA ASN A 83 -12.61 26.50 11.39
C ASN A 83 -12.51 27.94 10.87
N GLN A 84 -12.63 28.12 9.56
CA GLN A 84 -12.98 29.41 8.97
C GLN A 84 -14.41 29.72 9.39
N LYS A 85 -14.56 30.19 10.64
CA LYS A 85 -15.57 31.18 10.98
C LYS A 85 -15.32 32.36 10.06
N ASN A 86 -16.23 32.61 9.14
CA ASN A 86 -16.61 34.00 8.88
C ASN A 86 -18.12 34.11 8.89
N SER A 87 -18.61 34.45 10.08
CA SER A 87 -19.90 35.10 10.28
C SER A 87 -19.82 36.50 9.69
N LYS A 88 -20.68 36.80 8.70
CA LYS A 88 -21.41 38.06 8.55
C LYS A 88 -22.47 37.89 7.47
#